data_AF-A0A1X7TF79-F1
#
_entry.id   AF-A0A1X7TF79-F1
#
_cell.length_a   1.000
_cell.length_b   1.000
_cell.length_c   1.000
_cell.angle_alpha   90.00
_cell.angle_beta   90.00
_cell.angle_gamma   90.00
#
_symmetry.space_group_name_H-M   'P 1'
#
loop_
_entity.id
_entity.type
_entity.pdbx_description
1 polymer ?
#
loop_
_entity_poly.entity_id
_entity_poly.type
_entity_poly.pdbx_seq_one_letter_code
_entity_poly.pdbx_strand_id
1 'polypeptide(L)'
;MSDATENCPSGFRLYQSGGVRACGRTASSVGSCVSVRFPSNGISYSQVCGRVVGYQYASTDAVDSTTGTNAHNDINSYYVDGSFIGNDYFCESGNPATDGSIQSILYASDPLWDGKGCGSLEGVCCAAPGLPWFNKILNTSTTDYLELRVCADEGTSNEDVPVSFYELYVK
;
A
#
# COMPACT_ATOMS: atom_id res chain seq x y z
N MET A 1 -6.20 -10.42 -0.32
CA MET A 1 -7.09 -11.59 -0.27
C MET A 1 -6.28 -12.71 0.35
N SER A 2 -6.81 -13.41 1.34
CA SER A 2 -6.11 -14.54 1.96
C SER A 2 -6.18 -15.80 1.08
N ASP A 3 -7.13 -15.86 0.14
CA ASP A 3 -7.32 -16.92 -0.84
C ASP A 3 -7.11 -16.40 -2.28
N ALA A 4 -6.26 -17.07 -3.05
CA ALA A 4 -5.95 -16.71 -4.44
C ALA A 4 -7.16 -16.87 -5.40
N THR A 5 -8.21 -17.56 -4.98
CA THR A 5 -9.44 -17.79 -5.73
C THR A 5 -10.54 -16.76 -5.45
N GLU A 6 -10.38 -15.92 -4.42
CA GLU A 6 -11.35 -14.87 -4.10
C GLU A 6 -11.36 -13.77 -5.15
N ASN A 7 -12.55 -13.29 -5.52
CA ASN A 7 -12.70 -12.09 -6.35
C ASN A 7 -12.15 -10.85 -5.63
N CYS A 8 -11.68 -9.86 -6.39
CA CYS A 8 -11.29 -8.59 -5.80
C CYS A 8 -12.45 -7.99 -4.99
N PRO A 9 -12.17 -7.33 -3.85
CA PRO A 9 -13.20 -6.63 -3.10
C PRO A 9 -13.95 -5.63 -3.98
N SER A 10 -15.20 -5.33 -3.62
CA SER A 10 -16.01 -4.37 -4.36
C SER A 10 -15.27 -3.04 -4.56
N GLY A 11 -15.24 -2.53 -5.80
CA GLY A 11 -14.54 -1.31 -6.17
C GLY A 11 -13.08 -1.49 -6.59
N PHE A 12 -12.47 -2.65 -6.32
CA PHE A 12 -11.12 -2.97 -6.79
C PHE A 12 -11.15 -3.60 -8.18
N ARG A 13 -10.12 -3.27 -8.98
CA ARG A 13 -9.89 -3.88 -10.29
C ARG A 13 -8.89 -5.01 -10.19
N LEU A 14 -9.15 -6.07 -10.95
CA LEU A 14 -8.25 -7.21 -11.08
C LEU A 14 -7.01 -6.88 -11.92
N TYR A 15 -5.84 -7.17 -11.37
CA TYR A 15 -4.56 -7.26 -12.06
C TYR A 15 -4.22 -8.75 -12.29
N GLN A 16 -3.92 -9.11 -13.53
CA GLN A 16 -3.43 -10.43 -13.93
C GLN A 16 -2.27 -10.26 -14.91
N SER A 17 -1.07 -10.08 -14.37
CA SER A 17 0.16 -9.89 -15.16
C SER A 17 1.36 -10.47 -14.41
N GLY A 18 2.41 -10.88 -15.14
CA GLY A 18 3.64 -11.40 -14.54
C GLY A 18 3.46 -12.65 -13.66
N GLY A 19 2.40 -13.44 -13.87
CA GLY A 19 2.06 -14.59 -13.03
C GLY A 19 1.41 -14.24 -11.69
N VAL A 20 1.20 -12.95 -11.41
CA VAL A 20 0.58 -12.46 -10.18
C VAL A 20 -0.88 -12.11 -10.42
N ARG A 21 -1.72 -12.47 -9.45
CA ARG A 21 -3.11 -12.01 -9.35
C ARG A 21 -3.23 -11.04 -8.17
N ALA A 22 -3.61 -9.80 -8.44
CA ALA A 22 -3.70 -8.75 -7.43
C ALA A 22 -4.91 -7.84 -7.67
N CYS A 23 -5.22 -6.97 -6.72
CA CYS A 23 -6.35 -6.05 -6.75
C CYS A 23 -5.88 -4.62 -6.53
N GLY A 24 -6.09 -3.76 -7.52
CA GLY A 24 -5.69 -2.35 -7.50
C GLY A 24 -6.87 -1.41 -7.66
N ARG A 25 -6.57 -0.14 -7.92
CA ARG A 25 -7.59 0.90 -8.13
C ARG A 25 -8.38 0.64 -9.41
N THR A 26 -9.65 1.06 -9.40
CA THR A 26 -10.43 1.12 -10.65
C THR A 26 -9.73 2.06 -11.63
N ALA A 27 -9.75 1.72 -12.92
CA ALA A 27 -9.06 2.49 -13.94
C ALA A 27 -9.47 3.97 -13.88
N SER A 28 -8.49 4.84 -13.70
CA SER A 28 -8.64 6.28 -13.57
C SER A 28 -7.54 7.00 -14.36
N SER A 29 -7.89 8.14 -14.94
CA SER A 29 -6.94 9.06 -15.60
C SER A 29 -6.41 10.14 -14.66
N VAL A 30 -6.80 10.11 -13.38
CA VAL A 30 -6.41 11.05 -12.33
C VAL A 30 -6.15 10.29 -11.02
N GLY A 31 -5.55 10.96 -10.04
CA GLY A 31 -5.42 10.46 -8.67
C GLY A 31 -6.74 9.99 -8.06
N SER A 32 -6.66 8.91 -7.29
CA SER A 32 -7.84 8.24 -6.71
C SER A 32 -7.46 7.30 -5.57
N CYS A 33 -8.46 6.93 -4.79
CA CYS A 33 -8.35 5.87 -3.78
C CYS A 33 -9.42 4.81 -4.00
N VAL A 34 -9.10 3.58 -3.60
CA VAL A 34 -10.07 2.51 -3.37
C VAL A 34 -9.85 1.95 -1.98
N SER A 35 -10.91 1.53 -1.29
CA SER A 35 -10.77 0.90 0.01
C SER A 35 -11.76 -0.23 0.26
N VAL A 36 -11.38 -1.08 1.20
CA VAL A 36 -12.22 -2.15 1.73
C VAL A 36 -12.19 -2.06 3.25
N ARG A 37 -13.37 -2.17 3.87
CA ARG A 37 -13.56 -2.07 5.31
C ARG A 37 -13.87 -3.43 5.90
N PHE A 38 -13.26 -3.71 7.05
CA PHE A 38 -13.45 -4.93 7.82
C PHE A 38 -14.12 -4.55 9.15
N PRO A 39 -15.35 -5.00 9.41
CA PRO A 39 -16.01 -4.71 10.68
C PRO A 39 -15.28 -5.42 11.83
N SER A 40 -15.10 -4.74 12.94
CA SER A 40 -14.59 -5.33 14.20
C SER A 40 -15.57 -6.32 14.82
N ASN A 41 -16.85 -6.27 14.41
CA ASN A 41 -17.95 -7.02 15.00
C ASN A 41 -18.08 -6.81 16.53
N GLY A 42 -17.78 -5.59 17.00
CA GLY A 42 -17.85 -5.23 18.41
C GLY A 42 -16.66 -5.71 19.25
N ILE A 43 -15.65 -6.31 18.63
CA ILE A 43 -14.39 -6.64 19.29
C ILE A 43 -13.64 -5.34 19.56
N SER A 44 -13.40 -5.06 20.84
CA SER A 44 -12.56 -3.93 21.27
C SER A 44 -11.09 -4.31 21.12
N TYR A 45 -10.30 -3.44 20.49
CA TYR A 45 -8.87 -3.66 20.29
C TYR A 45 -8.07 -2.38 20.49
N SER A 46 -6.81 -2.53 20.87
CA SER A 46 -5.83 -1.46 21.07
C SER A 46 -4.54 -1.70 20.28
N GLN A 47 -4.43 -2.82 19.57
CA GLN A 47 -3.30 -3.12 18.72
C GLN A 47 -3.77 -3.77 17.42
N VAL A 48 -3.12 -3.41 16.32
CA VAL A 48 -3.29 -4.04 15.01
C VAL A 48 -1.93 -4.60 14.58
N CYS A 49 -1.91 -5.88 14.20
CA CYS A 49 -0.78 -6.52 13.55
C CYS A 49 -1.22 -6.98 12.17
N GLY A 50 -0.37 -6.87 11.16
CA GLY A 50 -0.74 -7.37 9.85
C GLY A 50 0.42 -7.47 8.88
N ARG A 51 0.14 -8.04 7.71
CA ARG A 51 1.08 -8.13 6.61
C ARG A 51 0.32 -7.90 5.31
N VAL A 52 0.94 -7.21 4.37
CA VAL A 52 0.38 -6.90 3.05
C VAL A 52 1.43 -7.24 2.00
N VAL A 53 1.00 -7.79 0.87
CA VAL A 53 1.87 -8.02 -0.30
C VAL A 53 1.29 -7.23 -1.47
N GLY A 54 1.96 -6.13 -1.79
CA GLY A 54 1.66 -5.26 -2.92
C GLY A 54 2.71 -5.37 -4.01
N TYR A 55 2.45 -4.74 -5.15
CA TYR A 55 3.39 -4.64 -6.26
C TYR A 55 3.32 -3.24 -6.83
N GLN A 56 4.46 -2.69 -7.24
CA GLN A 56 4.49 -1.43 -7.97
C GLN A 56 4.03 -1.64 -9.41
N TYR A 57 3.18 -0.76 -9.90
CA TYR A 57 2.91 -0.59 -11.32
C TYR A 57 3.44 0.76 -11.78
N ALA A 58 4.31 0.76 -12.79
CA ALA A 58 4.91 1.96 -13.36
C ALA A 58 5.62 2.83 -12.31
N SER A 59 5.33 4.13 -12.20
CA SER A 59 5.90 5.04 -11.20
C SER A 59 4.99 5.13 -10.00
N THR A 60 5.53 5.03 -8.79
CA THR A 60 4.82 5.42 -7.57
C THR A 60 5.57 6.57 -6.92
N ASP A 61 4.86 7.66 -6.67
CA ASP A 61 5.48 8.90 -6.15
C ASP A 61 5.64 8.86 -4.62
N ALA A 62 5.22 7.75 -4.00
CA ALA A 62 5.41 7.39 -2.60
C ALA A 62 5.02 8.52 -1.63
N VAL A 63 5.99 9.02 -0.85
CA VAL A 63 5.86 10.17 0.06
C VAL A 63 6.91 11.21 -0.34
N ASP A 64 6.87 11.67 -1.59
CA ASP A 64 7.52 12.88 -2.06
C ASP A 64 6.98 14.15 -1.33
N SER A 65 7.90 14.87 -0.69
CA SER A 65 7.67 16.15 -0.02
C SER A 65 7.44 17.33 -0.98
N THR A 66 7.66 17.13 -2.29
CA THR A 66 7.55 18.15 -3.34
C THR A 66 6.22 18.10 -4.11
N THR A 67 5.54 16.95 -4.11
CA THR A 67 4.14 16.80 -4.59
C THR A 67 3.09 17.25 -3.56
N GLY A 68 3.50 17.51 -2.31
CA GLY A 68 2.62 17.92 -1.21
C GLY A 68 2.59 19.43 -0.94
N THR A 69 1.74 20.18 -1.67
CA THR A 69 1.27 21.48 -1.17
C THR A 69 0.43 21.28 0.11
N ASN A 70 0.18 22.34 0.89
CA ASN A 70 -0.57 22.34 2.16
C ASN A 70 -2.00 21.71 2.15
N ALA A 71 -2.40 21.01 1.10
CA ALA A 71 -3.69 20.35 0.89
C ALA A 71 -3.69 18.82 1.19
N HIS A 72 -2.53 18.22 1.45
CA HIS A 72 -2.39 16.82 1.81
C HIS A 72 -1.88 16.77 3.24
N ASN A 73 -2.75 16.64 4.24
CA ASN A 73 -2.35 16.58 5.65
C ASN A 73 -3.23 15.63 6.48
N ASP A 74 -4.06 14.82 5.80
CA ASP A 74 -4.90 13.80 6.40
C ASP A 74 -4.96 12.54 5.53
N ILE A 75 -5.61 11.50 6.05
CA ILE A 75 -5.78 10.20 5.37
C ILE A 75 -6.88 10.20 4.30
N ASN A 76 -7.64 11.29 4.16
CA ASN A 76 -8.80 11.35 3.27
C ASN A 76 -8.44 11.76 1.84
N SER A 77 -7.23 12.28 1.63
CA SER A 77 -6.70 12.60 0.30
C SER A 77 -6.17 11.35 -0.43
N TYR A 78 -5.97 11.47 -1.75
CA TYR A 78 -5.33 10.44 -2.57
C TYR A 78 -3.80 10.42 -2.47
N TYR A 79 -3.25 11.40 -1.76
CA TYR A 79 -1.86 11.46 -1.36
C TYR A 79 -1.80 11.62 0.15
N VAL A 80 -1.10 10.73 0.83
CA VAL A 80 -1.05 10.71 2.30
C VAL A 80 0.24 11.41 2.74
N ASP A 81 0.10 12.50 3.47
CA ASP A 81 1.25 13.22 4.00
C ASP A 81 1.87 12.46 5.18
N GLY A 82 3.20 12.34 5.13
CA GLY A 82 4.02 11.80 6.21
C GLY A 82 3.81 12.52 7.54
N SER A 83 3.32 13.76 7.57
CA SER A 83 3.00 14.46 8.82
C SER A 83 1.86 13.79 9.62
N PHE A 84 0.88 13.19 8.95
CA PHE A 84 -0.23 12.46 9.58
C PHE A 84 0.20 11.04 10.00
N ILE A 85 0.93 10.34 9.12
CA ILE A 85 1.38 8.96 9.37
C ILE A 85 2.56 8.90 10.36
N GLY A 86 3.32 9.99 10.47
CA GLY A 86 4.50 10.05 11.32
C GLY A 86 5.53 9.01 10.91
N ASN A 87 5.96 8.18 11.86
CA ASN A 87 6.95 7.12 11.63
C ASN A 87 6.32 5.74 11.45
N ASP A 88 5.00 5.64 11.29
CA ASP A 88 4.28 4.36 11.16
C ASP A 88 4.14 3.91 9.69
N TYR A 89 5.24 3.96 8.92
CA TYR A 89 5.27 3.54 7.52
C TYR A 89 6.49 2.69 7.17
N PHE A 90 6.35 1.91 6.10
CA PHE A 90 7.47 1.30 5.39
C PHE A 90 7.49 1.83 3.96
N CYS A 91 8.67 2.22 3.48
CA CYS A 91 8.91 2.47 2.07
C CYS A 91 9.41 1.19 1.40
N GLU A 92 9.23 1.08 0.09
CA GLU A 92 9.84 0.09 -0.81
C GLU A 92 9.50 0.50 -2.25
N SER A 93 10.32 0.12 -3.24
CA SER A 93 9.93 0.15 -4.64
C SER A 93 10.21 -1.20 -5.29
N GLY A 94 9.45 -1.57 -6.32
CA GLY A 94 9.72 -2.76 -7.12
C GLY A 94 10.50 -2.47 -8.40
N ASN A 95 10.78 -1.19 -8.67
CA ASN A 95 11.50 -0.78 -9.87
C ASN A 95 13.01 -0.75 -9.59
N PRO A 96 13.81 -1.66 -10.18
CA PRO A 96 15.24 -1.74 -9.88
C PRO A 96 16.06 -0.61 -10.53
N ALA A 97 15.43 0.27 -11.31
CA ALA A 97 16.11 1.35 -12.01
C ALA A 97 16.65 2.41 -11.05
N THR A 98 17.95 2.68 -11.12
CA THR A 98 18.61 3.73 -10.30
C THR A 98 18.73 5.07 -11.02
N ASP A 99 18.29 5.16 -12.27
CA ASP A 99 18.38 6.34 -13.14
C ASP A 99 17.04 7.06 -13.32
N GLY A 100 16.00 6.62 -12.60
CA GLY A 100 14.64 7.15 -12.72
C GLY A 100 13.89 6.65 -13.96
N SER A 101 14.40 5.67 -14.69
CA SER A 101 13.65 5.07 -15.79
C SER A 101 12.41 4.32 -15.29
N ILE A 102 11.29 4.54 -15.97
CA ILE A 102 9.98 3.97 -15.63
C ILE A 102 9.50 3.10 -16.78
N GLN A 103 8.91 1.95 -16.47
CA GLN A 103 8.25 1.10 -17.45
C GLN A 103 6.79 0.93 -17.07
N SER A 104 5.88 0.99 -18.05
CA SER A 104 4.45 0.77 -17.84
C SER A 104 4.11 -0.72 -17.65
N ILE A 105 4.68 -1.34 -16.62
CA ILE A 105 4.53 -2.75 -16.28
C ILE A 105 4.22 -2.92 -14.79
N LEU A 106 3.75 -4.11 -14.43
CA LEU A 106 3.68 -4.57 -13.04
C LEU A 106 5.02 -5.23 -12.68
N TYR A 107 5.70 -4.71 -11.67
CA TYR A 107 6.96 -5.28 -11.16
C TYR A 107 6.67 -6.52 -10.28
N ALA A 108 6.19 -7.60 -10.91
CA ALA A 108 5.69 -8.79 -10.23
C ALA A 108 6.78 -9.66 -9.58
N SER A 109 8.05 -9.48 -9.95
CA SER A 109 9.19 -10.22 -9.39
C SER A 109 9.68 -9.66 -8.06
N ASP A 110 9.23 -8.47 -7.69
CA ASP A 110 9.72 -7.74 -6.52
C ASP A 110 8.54 -7.22 -5.68
N PRO A 111 7.99 -8.05 -4.76
CA PRO A 111 6.86 -7.67 -3.95
C PRO A 111 7.23 -6.59 -2.91
N LEU A 112 6.37 -5.59 -2.77
CA LEU A 112 6.60 -4.50 -1.83
C LEU A 112 6.49 -4.96 -0.37
N TRP A 113 7.31 -4.34 0.49
CA TRP A 113 7.33 -4.49 1.95
C TRP A 113 7.66 -5.90 2.46
N ASP A 114 8.43 -6.68 1.70
CA ASP A 114 8.88 -8.02 2.11
C ASP A 114 10.32 -8.05 2.69
N GLY A 115 11.04 -6.91 2.63
CA GLY A 115 12.41 -6.76 3.07
C GLY A 115 13.44 -7.44 2.16
N LYS A 116 13.09 -7.69 0.90
CA LYS A 116 13.93 -8.30 -0.14
C LYS A 116 13.85 -7.46 -1.41
N GLY A 117 14.61 -7.85 -2.44
CA GLY A 117 14.61 -7.16 -3.74
C GLY A 117 15.38 -5.84 -3.78
N CYS A 118 15.50 -5.18 -2.63
CA CYS A 118 16.32 -4.02 -2.29
C CYS A 118 17.45 -3.66 -3.26
N GLY A 119 17.18 -2.70 -4.14
CA GLY A 119 18.18 -1.98 -4.89
C GLY A 119 19.05 -1.10 -3.99
N SER A 120 20.08 -0.47 -4.58
CA SER A 120 21.01 0.39 -3.83
C SER A 120 20.36 1.63 -3.21
N LEU A 121 19.16 2.02 -3.67
CA LEU A 121 18.39 3.16 -3.17
C LEU A 121 17.42 2.79 -2.03
N GLU A 122 17.13 1.50 -1.84
CA GLU A 122 16.11 1.00 -0.89
C GLU A 122 16.71 0.47 0.41
N GLY A 123 18.03 0.53 0.59
CA GLY A 123 18.71 -0.12 1.71
C GLY A 123 18.16 0.25 3.10
N VAL A 124 17.73 1.49 3.31
CA VAL A 124 17.10 1.92 4.57
C VAL A 124 15.67 1.39 4.69
N CYS A 125 14.91 1.39 3.60
CA CYS A 125 13.54 0.90 3.51
C CYS A 125 13.45 -0.59 3.83
N CYS A 126 14.29 -1.39 3.18
CA CYS A 126 14.37 -2.83 3.39
C CYS A 126 14.90 -3.26 4.74
N ALA A 127 15.67 -2.41 5.42
CA ALA A 127 16.20 -2.69 6.76
C ALA A 127 15.24 -2.22 7.87
N ALA A 128 14.03 -1.75 7.54
CA ALA A 128 13.09 -1.25 8.51
C ALA A 128 12.70 -2.35 9.53
N PRO A 129 12.85 -2.09 10.84
CA PRO A 129 12.50 -3.06 11.87
C PRO A 129 11.03 -3.43 11.80
N GLY A 130 10.74 -4.74 11.82
CA GLY A 130 9.38 -5.26 11.84
C GLY A 130 8.88 -5.80 10.50
N LEU A 131 9.52 -5.48 9.37
CA LEU A 131 9.19 -6.08 8.07
C LEU A 131 9.16 -7.63 8.14
N PRO A 132 8.21 -8.30 7.48
CA PRO A 132 7.10 -7.76 6.66
C PRO A 132 5.82 -7.46 7.46
N TRP A 133 5.92 -7.37 8.79
CA TRP A 133 4.78 -7.19 9.68
C TRP A 133 4.62 -5.74 10.12
N PHE A 134 3.46 -5.17 9.84
CA PHE A 134 3.01 -3.92 10.41
C PHE A 134 2.52 -4.18 11.84
N ASN A 135 2.96 -3.35 12.78
CA ASN A 135 2.48 -3.38 14.17
C ASN A 135 2.15 -1.96 14.61
N LYS A 136 0.88 -1.73 14.96
CA LYS A 136 0.43 -0.44 15.48
C LYS A 136 -0.26 -0.61 16.82
N ILE A 137 0.27 0.05 17.85
CA ILE A 137 -0.38 0.22 19.14
C ILE A 137 -1.15 1.53 19.13
N LEU A 138 -2.42 1.48 19.51
CA LEU A 138 -3.34 2.61 19.58
C LEU A 138 -3.31 3.22 21.00
N ASN A 139 -3.47 4.54 21.09
CA ASN A 139 -3.49 5.24 22.38
C ASN A 139 -4.72 4.88 23.23
N THR A 140 -5.82 4.50 22.58
CA THR A 140 -7.08 4.12 23.22
C THR A 140 -7.66 2.93 22.47
N SER A 141 -8.29 2.00 23.20
CA SER A 141 -9.03 0.92 22.56
C SER A 141 -10.20 1.45 21.73
N THR A 142 -10.48 0.81 20.60
CA THR A 142 -11.62 1.12 19.74
C THR A 142 -12.34 -0.15 19.31
N THR A 143 -13.58 0.02 18.84
CA THR A 143 -14.37 -1.00 18.14
C THR A 143 -14.66 -0.57 16.70
N ASP A 144 -13.95 0.44 16.17
CA ASP A 144 -14.13 0.90 14.80
C ASP A 144 -13.73 -0.19 13.79
N TYR A 145 -14.09 0.01 12.53
CA TYR A 145 -13.65 -0.88 11.46
C TYR A 145 -12.16 -0.71 11.18
N LEU A 146 -11.52 -1.76 10.66
CA LEU A 146 -10.24 -1.63 9.98
C LEU A 146 -10.49 -1.30 8.50
N GLU A 147 -9.63 -0.48 7.90
CA GLU A 147 -9.71 -0.14 6.48
C GLU A 147 -8.36 -0.41 5.81
N LEU A 148 -8.38 -1.20 4.74
CA LEU A 148 -7.28 -1.25 3.78
C LEU A 148 -7.62 -0.30 2.64
N ARG A 149 -6.77 0.69 2.40
CA ARG A 149 -6.93 1.70 1.38
C ARG A 149 -5.71 1.72 0.46
N VAL A 150 -5.94 1.73 -0.85
CA VAL A 150 -4.91 1.91 -1.88
C VAL A 150 -5.17 3.24 -2.57
N CYS A 151 -4.20 4.15 -2.49
CA CYS A 151 -4.27 5.49 -3.04
C CYS A 151 -3.05 5.79 -3.89
N ALA A 152 -3.20 6.74 -4.80
CA ALA A 152 -2.13 7.32 -5.58
C ALA A 152 -2.62 8.62 -6.22
N ASP A 153 -1.74 9.58 -6.47
CA ASP A 153 -2.09 10.91 -6.98
C ASP A 153 -2.12 11.00 -8.51
N GLU A 154 -1.57 9.99 -9.18
CA GLU A 154 -1.66 9.88 -10.63
C GLU A 154 -2.70 8.86 -11.12
N GLY A 155 -2.96 8.93 -12.42
CA GLY A 155 -3.81 7.96 -13.11
C GLY A 155 -3.22 6.54 -13.08
N THR A 156 -4.08 5.52 -13.07
CA THR A 156 -3.70 4.09 -12.94
C THR A 156 -2.79 3.52 -14.04
N SER A 157 -2.60 4.25 -15.15
CA SER A 157 -1.64 3.90 -16.20
C SER A 157 -0.22 4.40 -15.92
N ASN A 158 -0.08 5.37 -15.01
CA ASN A 158 1.18 5.94 -14.56
C ASN A 158 1.55 5.40 -13.17
N GLU A 159 0.59 5.27 -12.26
CA GLU A 159 0.82 4.87 -10.88
C GLU A 159 -0.25 3.91 -10.38
N ASP A 160 0.12 2.75 -9.88
CA ASP A 160 -0.80 1.93 -9.07
C ASP A 160 -0.04 0.98 -8.15
N VAL A 161 -0.70 0.55 -7.07
CA VAL A 161 -0.14 -0.40 -6.09
C VAL A 161 -1.13 -1.54 -5.83
N PRO A 162 -1.33 -2.46 -6.80
CA PRO A 162 -2.23 -3.58 -6.61
C PRO A 162 -1.75 -4.54 -5.50
N VAL A 163 -2.69 -4.94 -4.64
CA VAL A 163 -2.45 -5.82 -3.48
C VAL A 163 -2.94 -7.23 -3.78
N SER A 164 -2.08 -8.22 -3.60
CA SER A 164 -2.45 -9.64 -3.77
C SER A 164 -2.90 -10.27 -2.46
N PHE A 165 -2.20 -9.97 -1.38
CA PHE A 165 -2.40 -10.59 -0.08
C PHE A 165 -2.46 -9.53 1.02
N TYR A 166 -3.31 -9.79 2.01
CA TYR A 166 -3.29 -9.05 3.27
C TYR A 166 -3.85 -9.94 4.38
N GLU A 167 -3.32 -9.76 5.58
CA GLU A 167 -3.85 -10.32 6.83
C GLU A 167 -3.77 -9.27 7.93
N LEU A 168 -4.83 -9.18 8.74
CA LEU A 168 -4.97 -8.19 9.81
C LEU A 168 -5.48 -8.90 11.06
N TYR A 169 -4.80 -8.68 12.18
CA TYR A 169 -5.08 -9.25 13.49
C TYR A 169 -5.24 -8.11 14.50
N VAL A 170 -6.23 -8.22 15.37
CA VAL A 170 -6.50 -7.23 16.41
C VAL A 170 -6.32 -7.83 17.81
N LYS A 171 -5.87 -7.01 18.75
CA LYS A 171 -5.68 -7.39 20.16
C LYS A 171 -6.12 -6.26 21.10
#